data_AF-A0A4Q7Z547-F1
#
_entry.id   AF-A0A4Q7Z547-F1
#
_cell.length_a   1.000
_cell.length_b   1.000
_cell.length_c   1.000
_cell.angle_alpha   90.00
_cell.angle_beta   90.00
_cell.angle_gamma   90.00
#
_symmetry.space_group_name_H-M   'P 1'
#
loop_
_entity.id
_entity.type
_entity.pdbx_description
1 polymer ?
#
loop_
_entity_poly.entity_id
_entity_poly.type
_entity_poly.pdbx_seq_one_letter_code
_entity_poly.pdbx_strand_id
1 'polypeptide(L)'
;MSFDAMWGQARNTATARQQSSMQLNHVAAGDAGGGASDYTVTSPDLKAVGNDAQELFHHLETDAFHAGAATGTASTQLTDDGFKTGSALYSAWDTWRSQAEALLSACAHIHNHLEDTVWTHKNYEETLKTNLSVEEIDKHFK
;
A
#
# COMPACT_ATOMS: atom_id res chain seq x y z
N MET A 1 -28.50 19.35 -9.93
CA MET A 1 -28.11 17.94 -10.21
C MET A 1 -27.69 17.31 -8.90
N SER A 2 -28.13 16.09 -8.59
CA SER A 2 -27.78 15.42 -7.32
C SER A 2 -26.46 14.65 -7.46
N PHE A 3 -25.80 14.41 -6.32
CA PHE A 3 -24.61 13.58 -6.24
C PHE A 3 -24.81 12.20 -6.90
N ASP A 4 -25.95 11.58 -6.65
CA ASP A 4 -26.28 10.25 -7.18
C ASP A 4 -26.36 10.24 -8.72
N ALA A 5 -26.88 11.32 -9.31
CA ALA A 5 -26.93 11.47 -10.77
C ALA A 5 -25.52 11.64 -11.36
N MET A 6 -24.66 12.42 -10.71
CA MET A 6 -23.28 12.62 -11.14
C MET A 6 -22.45 11.34 -10.99
N TRP A 7 -22.66 10.59 -9.90
CA TRP A 7 -21.99 9.33 -9.63
C TRP A 7 -22.40 8.24 -10.63
N GLY A 8 -23.70 8.13 -10.93
CA GLY A 8 -24.20 7.23 -11.96
C GLY A 8 -23.62 7.53 -13.35
N GLN A 9 -23.52 8.80 -13.71
CA GLN A 9 -22.94 9.22 -14.99
C GLN A 9 -21.43 8.91 -15.06
N ALA A 10 -20.67 9.15 -13.98
CA ALA A 10 -19.24 8.83 -13.92
C ALA A 10 -18.98 7.33 -14.10
N ARG A 11 -19.76 6.47 -13.42
CA ARG A 11 -19.65 5.01 -13.56
C ARG A 11 -19.95 4.52 -14.98
N ASN A 12 -21.03 5.00 -15.59
CA ASN A 12 -21.40 4.59 -16.95
C ASN A 12 -20.33 4.99 -17.97
N THR A 13 -19.72 6.17 -17.77
CA THR A 13 -18.61 6.66 -18.61
C THR A 13 -17.35 5.80 -18.44
N ALA A 14 -17.06 5.33 -17.22
CA ALA A 14 -15.93 4.43 -16.96
C ALA A 14 -16.12 3.06 -17.63
N THR A 15 -17.33 2.47 -17.54
CA THR A 15 -17.64 1.19 -18.19
C THR A 15 -17.57 1.29 -19.72
N ALA A 16 -18.03 2.40 -20.30
CA ALA A 16 -17.92 2.64 -21.73
C ALA A 16 -16.46 2.77 -22.22
N ARG A 17 -15.57 3.34 -21.40
CA ARG A 17 -14.11 3.37 -21.66
C ARG A 17 -13.50 1.97 -21.62
N GLN A 18 -13.94 1.14 -20.68
CA GLN A 18 -13.44 -0.24 -20.53
C GLN A 18 -13.77 -1.12 -21.74
N GLN A 19 -14.87 -0.85 -22.46
CA GLN A 19 -15.24 -1.56 -23.69
C GLN A 19 -14.55 -1.04 -24.96
N SER A 20 -13.93 0.15 -24.93
CA SER A 20 -13.45 0.83 -26.15
C SER A 20 -11.93 0.90 -26.33
N SER A 21 -11.12 0.37 -25.41
CA SER A 21 -9.80 -0.24 -25.71
C SER A 21 -8.95 -0.37 -24.45
N MET A 22 -8.73 -1.61 -24.00
CA MET A 22 -7.44 -1.93 -23.40
C MET A 22 -6.40 -1.89 -24.52
N GLN A 23 -5.73 -0.76 -24.72
CA GLN A 23 -4.50 -0.74 -25.50
C GLN A 23 -3.34 -1.09 -24.57
N LEU A 24 -3.15 -2.39 -24.31
CA LEU A 24 -1.84 -2.86 -23.87
C LEU A 24 -0.87 -2.58 -25.02
N ASN A 25 0.24 -1.88 -24.76
CA ASN A 25 1.33 -1.80 -25.73
C ASN A 25 1.79 -3.22 -26.05
N HIS A 26 1.52 -3.70 -27.27
CA HIS A 26 2.04 -4.97 -27.77
C HIS A 26 3.11 -4.67 -28.82
N VAL A 27 4.31 -5.19 -28.58
CA VAL A 27 5.38 -5.25 -29.58
C VAL A 27 4.91 -6.16 -30.72
N ALA A 28 5.16 -5.74 -31.97
CA ALA A 28 4.82 -6.51 -33.15
C ALA A 28 5.44 -7.91 -33.09
N ALA A 29 4.72 -8.93 -33.56
CA ALA A 29 5.21 -10.30 -33.66
C ALA A 29 6.29 -10.40 -34.76
N GLY A 30 7.50 -9.96 -34.42
CA GLY A 30 8.72 -10.11 -35.20
C GLY A 30 9.86 -10.35 -34.21
N ASP A 31 10.44 -11.54 -34.28
CA ASP A 31 11.40 -12.11 -33.32
C ASP A 31 10.89 -12.15 -31.87
N ALA A 32 10.18 -13.24 -31.55
CA ALA A 32 9.85 -13.64 -30.20
C ALA A 32 11.10 -14.11 -29.43
N GLY A 33 12.03 -13.19 -29.19
CA GLY A 33 12.98 -13.25 -28.07
C GLY A 33 12.29 -12.83 -26.78
N GLY A 34 11.18 -13.51 -26.44
CA GLY A 34 10.47 -13.33 -25.18
C GLY A 34 11.28 -13.93 -24.04
N GLY A 35 12.41 -13.32 -23.69
CA GLY A 35 13.02 -13.53 -22.39
C GLY A 35 12.05 -12.97 -21.36
N ALA A 36 11.25 -13.83 -20.73
CA ALA A 36 10.57 -13.47 -19.50
C ALA A 36 11.68 -12.98 -18.55
N SER A 37 11.71 -11.68 -18.26
CA SER A 37 12.55 -11.18 -17.17
C SER A 37 12.08 -11.93 -15.94
N ASP A 38 12.89 -12.84 -15.44
CA ASP A 38 12.66 -13.53 -14.19
C ASP A 38 12.75 -12.47 -13.09
N TYR A 39 11.61 -11.86 -12.75
CA TYR A 39 11.50 -10.93 -11.63
C TYR A 39 11.60 -11.74 -10.34
N THR A 40 12.79 -12.26 -10.06
CA THR A 40 13.08 -12.93 -8.81
C THR A 40 13.23 -11.87 -7.73
N VAL A 41 12.38 -11.93 -6.72
CA VAL A 41 12.48 -11.11 -5.51
C VAL A 41 13.05 -11.96 -4.39
N THR A 42 14.08 -11.45 -3.72
CA THR A 42 14.76 -12.16 -2.63
C THR A 42 14.25 -11.70 -1.26
N SER A 43 14.48 -12.49 -0.21
CA SER A 43 14.13 -12.06 1.16
C SER A 43 14.81 -10.75 1.59
N PRO A 44 16.09 -10.47 1.25
CA PRO A 44 16.68 -9.15 1.43
C PRO A 44 15.91 -8.02 0.75
N ASP A 45 15.43 -8.21 -0.48
CA ASP A 45 14.66 -7.19 -1.20
C ASP A 45 13.34 -6.90 -0.49
N LEU A 46 12.62 -7.93 -0.05
CA LEU A 46 11.38 -7.77 0.73
C LEU A 46 11.63 -7.07 2.06
N LYS A 47 12.73 -7.39 2.76
CA LYS A 47 13.11 -6.71 3.99
C LYS A 47 13.43 -5.24 3.76
N ALA A 48 14.12 -4.91 2.66
CA ALA A 48 14.43 -3.52 2.34
C ALA A 48 13.13 -2.70 2.17
N VAL A 49 12.18 -3.19 1.37
CA VAL A 49 10.88 -2.52 1.19
C VAL A 49 10.08 -2.46 2.49
N GLY A 50 10.09 -3.52 3.29
CA GLY A 50 9.43 -3.53 4.61
C GLY A 50 10.02 -2.51 5.58
N ASN A 51 11.34 -2.29 5.55
CA ASN A 51 12.01 -1.28 6.36
C ASN A 51 11.67 0.13 5.87
N ASP A 52 11.67 0.37 4.55
CA ASP A 52 11.30 1.67 3.99
C ASP A 52 9.86 2.05 4.36
N ALA A 53 8.93 1.08 4.36
CA ALA A 53 7.56 1.28 4.80
C ALA A 53 7.46 1.63 6.30
N GLN A 54 8.29 1.01 7.14
CA GLN A 54 8.36 1.31 8.57
C GLN A 54 8.97 2.70 8.85
N GLU A 55 10.01 3.08 8.12
CA GLU A 55 10.59 4.41 8.21
C GLU A 55 9.56 5.48 7.82
N LEU A 56 8.88 5.28 6.68
CA LEU A 56 7.81 6.18 6.25
C LEU A 56 6.69 6.27 7.29
N PHE A 57 6.31 5.17 7.94
CA PHE A 57 5.33 5.17 9.02
C PHE A 57 5.75 6.12 10.16
N HIS A 58 6.98 5.99 10.67
CA HIS A 58 7.45 6.78 11.82
C HIS A 58 7.59 8.27 11.50
N HIS A 59 8.10 8.60 10.32
CA HIS A 59 8.17 9.99 9.87
C HIS A 59 6.78 10.60 9.71
N LEU A 60 5.88 9.90 9.04
CA LEU A 60 4.52 10.37 8.80
C LEU A 60 3.73 10.53 10.09
N GLU A 61 3.89 9.63 11.07
CA GLU A 61 3.18 9.72 12.35
C GLU A 61 3.49 11.03 13.07
N THR A 62 4.75 11.45 13.05
CA THR A 62 5.17 12.71 13.67
C THR A 62 4.69 13.90 12.84
N ASP A 63 4.98 13.90 11.53
CA ASP A 63 4.77 15.05 10.68
C ASP A 63 3.29 15.28 10.32
N ALA A 64 2.48 14.22 10.22
CA ALA A 64 1.06 14.39 9.94
C ALA A 64 0.30 15.03 11.11
N PHE A 65 0.77 14.82 12.34
CA PHE A 65 0.03 15.22 13.53
C PHE A 65 0.62 16.40 14.30
N HIS A 66 1.83 16.89 13.94
CA HIS A 66 2.53 17.94 14.68
C HIS A 66 1.70 19.23 14.89
N ALA A 67 0.84 19.60 13.93
CA ALA A 67 0.04 20.83 13.98
C ALA A 67 -1.38 20.60 14.52
N GLY A 68 -1.77 19.38 14.87
CA GLY A 68 -3.16 19.02 15.13
C GLY A 68 -3.78 19.80 16.28
N ALA A 69 -3.08 19.86 17.41
CA ALA A 69 -3.56 20.59 18.60
C ALA A 69 -3.72 22.10 18.32
N ALA A 70 -2.70 22.71 17.71
CA ALA A 70 -2.72 24.14 17.38
C ALA A 70 -3.82 24.47 16.35
N THR A 71 -4.01 23.60 15.35
CA THR A 71 -5.07 23.73 14.34
C THR A 71 -6.45 23.63 14.98
N GLY A 72 -6.65 22.69 15.91
CA GLY A 72 -7.88 22.56 16.69
C GLY A 72 -8.20 23.83 17.48
N THR A 73 -7.24 24.35 18.26
CA THR A 73 -7.41 25.59 19.02
C THR A 73 -7.73 26.79 18.12
N ALA A 74 -6.97 26.99 17.04
CA ALA A 74 -7.19 28.10 16.11
C ALA A 74 -8.57 28.01 15.43
N SER A 75 -8.99 26.81 15.05
CA SER A 75 -10.31 26.56 14.50
C SER A 75 -11.43 26.96 15.47
N THR A 76 -11.33 26.54 16.73
CA THR A 76 -12.32 26.89 17.77
C THR A 76 -12.37 28.39 17.97
N GLN A 77 -11.23 29.05 18.17
CA GLN A 77 -11.17 30.51 18.38
C GLN A 77 -11.79 31.29 17.22
N LEU A 78 -11.43 30.94 15.97
CA LEU A 78 -12.01 31.58 14.79
C LEU A 78 -13.53 31.36 14.70
N THR A 79 -14.01 30.18 15.07
CA THR A 79 -15.44 29.86 15.07
C THR A 79 -16.19 30.67 16.13
N ASP A 80 -15.64 30.76 17.35
CA ASP A 80 -16.21 31.51 18.47
C ASP A 80 -16.26 33.02 18.18
N ASP A 81 -15.27 33.54 17.44
CA ASP A 81 -15.22 34.91 16.93
C ASP A 81 -16.20 35.16 15.75
N GLY A 82 -16.96 34.15 15.33
CA GLY A 82 -17.96 34.24 14.26
C GLY A 82 -17.40 34.10 12.84
N PHE A 83 -16.12 33.75 12.68
CA PHE A 83 -15.52 33.51 11.37
C PHE A 83 -15.83 32.09 10.87
N LYS A 84 -16.45 32.01 9.68
CA LYS A 84 -16.70 30.73 8.97
C LYS A 84 -15.42 29.97 8.62
N THR A 85 -14.27 30.64 8.63
CA THR A 85 -12.96 30.00 8.39
C THR A 85 -12.58 29.04 9.50
N GLY A 86 -13.09 29.20 10.73
CA GLY A 86 -12.82 28.28 11.84
C GLY A 86 -13.33 26.87 11.54
N SER A 87 -14.63 26.71 11.27
CA SER A 87 -15.21 25.40 10.93
C SER A 87 -14.60 24.80 9.65
N ALA A 88 -14.30 25.63 8.65
CA ALA A 88 -13.61 25.18 7.43
C ALA A 88 -12.19 24.67 7.72
N LEU A 89 -11.44 25.32 8.61
CA LEU A 89 -10.11 24.89 9.06
C LEU A 89 -10.19 23.54 9.77
N TYR A 90 -11.18 23.34 10.65
CA TYR A 90 -11.39 22.03 11.28
C TYR A 90 -11.68 20.94 10.24
N SER A 91 -12.58 21.18 9.29
CA SER A 91 -12.89 20.19 8.26
C SER A 91 -11.69 19.82 7.40
N ALA A 92 -10.84 20.80 7.07
CA ALA A 92 -9.58 20.55 6.37
C ALA A 92 -8.63 19.69 7.20
N TRP A 93 -8.46 20.02 8.48
CA TRP A 93 -7.66 19.25 9.43
C TRP A 93 -8.16 17.81 9.59
N ASP A 94 -9.47 17.62 9.77
CA ASP A 94 -10.08 16.30 9.97
C ASP A 94 -9.95 15.40 8.73
N THR A 95 -10.06 16.00 7.55
CA THR A 95 -9.83 15.31 6.27
C THR A 95 -8.38 14.88 6.13
N TRP A 96 -7.42 15.77 6.43
CA TRP A 96 -5.99 15.46 6.44
C TRP A 96 -5.67 14.33 7.42
N ARG A 97 -6.14 14.46 8.67
CA ARG A 97 -5.96 13.45 9.73
C ARG A 97 -6.42 12.07 9.26
N SER A 98 -7.63 11.98 8.69
CA SER A 98 -8.19 10.72 8.22
C SER A 98 -7.38 10.09 7.08
N GLN A 99 -6.83 10.90 6.16
CA GLN A 99 -5.98 10.41 5.08
C GLN A 99 -4.60 9.96 5.60
N ALA A 100 -4.02 10.69 6.56
CA ALA A 100 -2.77 10.31 7.19
C ALA A 100 -2.90 8.99 7.97
N GLU A 101 -3.98 8.82 8.74
CA GLU A 101 -4.28 7.54 9.43
C GLU A 101 -4.40 6.37 8.45
N ALA A 102 -5.05 6.58 7.30
CA ALA A 102 -5.15 5.55 6.26
C ALA A 102 -3.78 5.19 5.67
N LEU A 103 -2.91 6.18 5.43
CA LEU A 103 -1.57 5.94 4.91
C LEU A 103 -0.66 5.26 5.94
N LEU A 104 -0.75 5.63 7.22
CA LEU A 104 -0.07 4.94 8.32
C LEU A 104 -0.49 3.47 8.39
N SER A 105 -1.80 3.20 8.33
CA SER A 105 -2.33 1.84 8.30
C SER A 105 -1.79 1.03 7.11
N ALA A 106 -1.72 1.64 5.92
CA ALA A 106 -1.14 1.00 4.74
C ALA A 106 0.36 0.69 4.90
N CYS A 107 1.15 1.62 5.44
CA CYS A 107 2.58 1.41 5.68
C CYS A 107 2.81 0.27 6.69
N ALA A 108 2.07 0.27 7.80
CA ALA A 108 2.11 -0.80 8.79
C ALA A 108 1.71 -2.15 8.18
N HIS A 109 0.68 -2.18 7.34
CA HIS A 109 0.24 -3.40 6.67
C HIS A 109 1.30 -3.96 5.71
N ILE A 110 1.94 -3.10 4.91
CA ILE A 110 3.04 -3.50 4.01
C ILE A 110 4.21 -4.07 4.82
N HIS A 111 4.67 -3.34 5.83
CA HIS A 111 5.77 -3.78 6.69
C HIS A 111 5.48 -5.15 7.32
N ASN A 112 4.33 -5.30 7.99
CA ASN A 112 3.95 -6.54 8.67
C ASN A 112 3.81 -7.71 7.68
N HIS A 113 3.19 -7.49 6.52
CA HIS A 113 2.99 -8.54 5.52
C HIS A 113 4.31 -9.03 4.93
N LEU A 114 5.24 -8.11 4.63
CA LEU A 114 6.54 -8.47 4.08
C LEU A 114 7.43 -9.16 5.11
N GLU A 115 7.40 -8.71 6.37
CA GLU A 115 8.11 -9.38 7.46
C GLU A 115 7.59 -10.81 7.67
N ASP A 116 6.27 -11.00 7.71
CA ASP A 116 5.64 -12.32 7.83
C ASP A 116 5.97 -13.24 6.64
N THR A 117 5.94 -12.71 5.42
CA THR A 117 6.34 -13.45 4.21
C THR A 117 7.77 -13.97 4.35
N VAL A 118 8.70 -13.10 4.74
CA VAL A 118 10.11 -13.48 4.89
C VAL A 118 10.31 -14.49 6.01
N TRP A 119 9.62 -14.33 7.14
CA TRP A 119 9.71 -15.23 8.27
C TRP A 119 9.16 -16.63 7.92
N THR A 120 7.97 -16.67 7.32
CA THR A 120 7.30 -17.91 6.91
C THR A 120 8.13 -18.69 5.90
N HIS A 121 8.65 -18.02 4.86
CA HIS A 121 9.51 -18.69 3.88
C HIS A 121 10.78 -19.25 4.51
N LYS A 122 11.44 -18.51 5.40
CA LYS A 122 12.62 -19.00 6.11
C LYS A 122 12.32 -20.30 6.88
N ASN A 123 11.21 -20.34 7.61
CA ASN A 123 10.83 -21.51 8.39
C ASN A 123 10.49 -22.73 7.52
N TYR A 124 9.80 -22.51 6.41
CA TYR A 124 9.51 -23.59 5.44
C TYR A 124 10.79 -24.16 4.83
N GLU A 125 11.74 -23.31 4.44
CA GLU A 125 13.05 -23.75 3.93
C GLU A 125 13.85 -24.55 4.97
N GLU A 126 13.83 -24.13 6.24
CA GLU A 126 14.45 -24.90 7.33
C GLU A 126 13.77 -26.27 7.52
N THR A 127 12.44 -26.30 7.49
CA THR A 127 11.66 -27.55 7.63
C THR A 127 11.90 -28.53 6.48
N LEU A 128 12.00 -28.03 5.24
CA LEU A 128 12.32 -28.84 4.07
C LEU A 128 13.73 -29.45 4.18
N LYS A 129 14.72 -28.66 4.63
CA LYS A 129 16.07 -29.18 4.88
C LYS A 129 16.11 -30.28 5.93
N THR A 130 15.30 -30.16 6.99
CA THR A 130 15.26 -31.18 8.06
C THR A 130 14.53 -32.46 7.64
N ASN A 131 13.47 -32.34 6.82
CA ASN A 131 12.68 -33.49 6.35
C ASN A 131 13.31 -34.22 5.15
N LEU A 132 14.29 -33.60 4.49
CA LEU A 132 15.00 -34.16 3.34
C LEU A 132 16.47 -34.42 3.71
N SER A 133 16.71 -35.08 4.84
CA SER A 133 18.07 -35.44 5.22
C SER A 133 18.65 -36.46 4.23
N VAL A 134 19.94 -36.36 3.90
CA VAL A 134 20.63 -37.33 3.02
C VAL A 134 20.51 -38.75 3.57
N GLU A 135 20.47 -38.89 4.90
CA GLU A 135 20.24 -40.16 5.60
C GLU A 135 18.84 -40.76 5.35
N GLU A 136 17.81 -39.94 5.10
CA GLU A 136 16.48 -40.42 4.71
C GLU A 136 16.41 -40.79 3.23
N ILE A 137 17.10 -40.04 2.37
CA ILE A 137 17.20 -40.34 0.94
C ILE A 137 17.89 -41.69 0.72
N ASP A 138 18.97 -41.97 1.45
CA ASP A 138 19.77 -43.21 1.32
C ASP A 138 18.97 -44.46 1.73
N LYS A 139 17.96 -44.33 2.61
CA LYS A 139 17.05 -45.44 2.95
C LYS A 139 16.15 -45.88 1.79
N HIS A 140 15.92 -45.00 0.82
CA HIS A 140 15.03 -45.23 -0.32
C HIS A 140 15.74 -45.67 -1.59
N PHE A 141 17.07 -45.56 -1.65
CA PHE A 141 17.89 -46.10 -2.74
C PHE A 141 18.58 -47.39 -2.26
N LYS A 142 18.03 -48.55 -2.67
CA LYS A 142 18.68 -49.86 -2.59
C LYS A 142 19.17 -50.30 -3.96
#